data_AF-A0A9X2HJ99-F1
#
_entry.id   AF-A0A9X2HJ99-F1
#
_cell.length_a   1.000
_cell.length_b   1.000
_cell.length_c   1.000
_cell.angle_alpha   90.00
_cell.angle_beta   90.00
_cell.angle_gamma   90.00
#
_symmetry.space_group_name_H-M   'P 1'
#
loop_
_entity.id
_entity.type
_entity.pdbx_description
1 polymer ?
#
loop_
_entity_poly.entity_id
_entity_poly.type
_entity_poly.pdbx_seq_one_letter_code
_entity_poly.pdbx_strand_id
1 'polypeptide(L)'
;MIGAAAIVLAVAAVPAREMSAIERLNAELLASPTATAVLERRCAALGLADPPRVHAEVKRGRVPASASPSRTRLGVGKDEVLGYRRVRLMCGATVLSEAINWYVASRLTPEMNAALDGGDTPFGRVILPLRPYRRTLSVWTARPGRVSASGDVIRHRALVFDGAGRPLAEVVERYKRVLVD
;
A
#
# COMPACT_ATOMS: atom_id res chain seq x y z
N MET A 1 67.27 -25.69 -6.71
CA MET A 1 66.04 -25.49 -7.52
C MET A 1 64.89 -26.17 -6.78
N ILE A 2 64.23 -25.49 -5.84
CA ILE A 2 63.05 -26.01 -5.11
C ILE A 2 61.88 -25.18 -5.61
N GLY A 3 60.94 -25.82 -6.32
CA GLY A 3 59.77 -25.17 -6.92
C GLY A 3 58.71 -24.89 -5.85
N ALA A 4 58.26 -23.65 -5.77
CA ALA A 4 57.14 -23.25 -4.92
C ALA A 4 55.81 -23.67 -5.57
N ALA A 5 55.02 -24.46 -4.86
CA ALA A 5 53.64 -24.77 -5.25
C ALA A 5 52.73 -23.61 -4.82
N ALA A 6 52.11 -22.92 -5.78
CA ALA A 6 51.10 -21.92 -5.51
C ALA A 6 49.77 -22.60 -5.16
N ILE A 7 49.29 -22.39 -3.93
CA ILE A 7 47.94 -22.77 -3.51
C ILE A 7 46.98 -21.73 -4.07
N VAL A 8 46.14 -22.12 -5.03
CA VAL A 8 45.01 -21.31 -5.48
C VAL A 8 43.83 -21.59 -4.55
N LEU A 9 43.48 -20.63 -3.70
CA LEU A 9 42.21 -20.67 -2.97
C LEU A 9 41.06 -20.41 -3.95
N ALA A 10 40.23 -21.41 -4.20
CA ALA A 10 38.96 -21.22 -4.88
C ALA A 10 37.98 -20.49 -3.94
N VAL A 11 37.60 -19.26 -4.30
CA VAL A 11 36.50 -18.55 -3.64
C VAL A 11 35.19 -19.17 -4.15
N ALA A 12 34.46 -19.85 -3.27
CA ALA A 12 33.14 -20.36 -3.60
C ALA A 12 32.19 -19.18 -3.88
N ALA A 13 31.61 -19.13 -5.07
CA ALA A 13 30.53 -18.21 -5.38
C ALA A 13 29.32 -18.52 -4.50
N VAL A 14 28.94 -17.59 -3.64
CA VAL A 14 27.70 -17.68 -2.88
C VAL A 14 26.55 -17.47 -3.87
N PRO A 15 25.61 -18.42 -4.01
CA PRO A 15 24.49 -18.23 -4.93
C PRO A 15 23.65 -17.04 -4.49
N ALA A 16 23.32 -16.14 -5.42
CA ALA A 16 22.39 -15.07 -5.17
C ALA A 16 21.04 -15.67 -4.76
N ARG A 17 20.52 -15.29 -3.59
CA ARG A 17 19.22 -15.76 -3.12
C ARG A 17 18.15 -15.31 -4.11
N GLU A 18 17.42 -16.26 -4.68
CA GLU A 18 16.25 -15.95 -5.49
C GLU A 18 15.21 -15.21 -4.63
N MET A 19 14.65 -14.13 -5.18
CA MET A 19 13.55 -13.42 -4.52
C MET A 19 12.33 -14.33 -4.44
N SER A 20 11.68 -14.36 -3.29
CA SER A 20 10.35 -14.97 -3.13
C SER A 20 9.29 -14.17 -3.89
N ALA A 21 8.13 -14.79 -4.16
CA ALA A 21 7.00 -14.10 -4.77
C ALA A 21 6.52 -12.88 -3.95
N ILE A 22 6.57 -12.97 -2.61
CA ILE A 22 6.23 -11.86 -1.71
C ILE A 22 7.26 -10.73 -1.82
N GLU A 23 8.56 -11.04 -1.85
CA GLU A 23 9.61 -10.02 -2.02
C GLU A 23 9.48 -9.30 -3.37
N ARG A 24 9.19 -10.03 -4.46
CA ARG A 24 8.94 -9.44 -5.79
C ARG A 24 7.71 -8.53 -5.79
N LEU A 25 6.58 -9.03 -5.29
CA LEU A 25 5.34 -8.23 -5.21
C LEU A 25 5.55 -6.96 -4.36
N ASN A 26 6.26 -7.07 -3.23
CA ASN A 26 6.54 -5.91 -2.39
C ASN A 26 7.40 -4.87 -3.11
N ALA A 27 8.44 -5.30 -3.84
CA ALA A 27 9.26 -4.40 -4.64
C ALA A 27 8.45 -3.70 -5.73
N GLU A 28 7.59 -4.44 -6.45
CA GLU A 28 6.70 -3.87 -7.48
C GLU A 28 5.73 -2.84 -6.89
N LEU A 29 5.14 -3.13 -5.71
CA LEU A 29 4.22 -2.20 -5.03
C LEU A 29 4.92 -0.92 -4.56
N LEU A 30 6.17 -1.02 -4.09
CA LEU A 30 6.94 0.15 -3.65
C LEU A 30 7.46 0.99 -4.82
N ALA A 31 7.76 0.38 -5.96
CA ALA A 31 8.24 1.05 -7.16
C ALA A 31 7.12 1.66 -8.02
N SER A 32 5.87 1.22 -7.84
CA SER A 32 4.75 1.70 -8.64
C SER A 32 4.17 3.03 -8.13
N PRO A 33 3.81 3.97 -9.02
CA PRO A 33 3.10 5.20 -8.65
C PRO A 33 1.73 4.93 -8.00
N THR A 34 1.07 3.83 -8.38
CA THR A 34 -0.19 3.39 -7.77
C THR A 34 -0.23 1.89 -7.57
N ALA A 35 -0.88 1.44 -6.50
CA ALA A 35 -1.09 0.01 -6.26
C ALA A 35 -1.95 -0.64 -7.36
N THR A 36 -2.98 0.06 -7.86
CA THR A 36 -3.95 -0.46 -8.84
C THR A 36 -3.28 -1.05 -10.08
N ALA A 37 -2.28 -0.37 -10.64
CA ALA A 37 -1.57 -0.86 -11.83
C ALA A 37 -0.84 -2.20 -11.58
N VAL A 38 -0.29 -2.39 -10.37
CA VAL A 38 0.34 -3.67 -9.98
C VAL A 38 -0.74 -4.75 -9.87
N LEU A 39 -1.87 -4.42 -9.24
CA LEU A 39 -2.97 -5.36 -9.02
C LEU A 39 -3.66 -5.77 -10.33
N GLU A 40 -3.79 -4.87 -11.31
CA GLU A 40 -4.33 -5.19 -12.64
C GLU A 40 -3.45 -6.18 -13.38
N ARG A 41 -2.13 -6.01 -13.36
CA ARG A 41 -1.20 -6.98 -13.96
C ARG A 41 -1.31 -8.34 -13.29
N ARG A 42 -1.46 -8.39 -11.96
CA ARG A 42 -1.64 -9.64 -11.22
C ARG A 42 -2.99 -10.31 -11.51
N CYS A 43 -4.07 -9.53 -11.55
CA CYS A 43 -5.41 -9.97 -11.95
C CYS A 43 -5.40 -10.66 -13.31
N ALA A 44 -4.71 -10.09 -14.30
CA ALA A 44 -4.54 -10.69 -15.62
C ALA A 44 -3.66 -11.95 -15.61
N ALA A 45 -2.48 -11.89 -14.98
CA ALA A 45 -1.54 -13.01 -14.94
C ALA A 45 -2.10 -14.26 -14.26
N LEU A 46 -2.99 -14.08 -13.29
CA LEU A 46 -3.63 -15.16 -12.53
C LEU A 46 -4.99 -15.59 -13.11
N GLY A 47 -5.47 -14.95 -14.18
CA GLY A 47 -6.76 -15.29 -14.79
C GLY A 47 -7.96 -15.16 -13.84
N LEU A 48 -7.93 -14.20 -12.92
CA LEU A 48 -8.94 -14.10 -11.84
C LEU A 48 -10.31 -13.59 -12.30
N ALA A 49 -10.39 -12.97 -13.48
CA ALA A 49 -11.62 -12.50 -14.10
C ALA A 49 -11.44 -12.32 -15.61
N ASP A 50 -12.55 -12.33 -16.34
CA ASP A 50 -12.62 -11.98 -17.76
C ASP A 50 -13.74 -10.93 -17.98
N PRO A 51 -13.42 -9.68 -18.35
CA PRO A 51 -12.06 -9.16 -18.54
C PRO A 51 -11.31 -8.97 -17.21
N PRO A 52 -9.96 -9.07 -17.20
CA PRO A 52 -9.16 -8.90 -15.99
C PRO A 52 -9.05 -7.42 -15.60
N ARG A 53 -10.10 -6.91 -14.96
CA ARG A 53 -10.24 -5.50 -14.55
C ARG A 53 -10.33 -5.39 -13.04
N VAL A 54 -9.53 -4.49 -12.48
CA VAL A 54 -9.63 -4.15 -11.06
C VAL A 54 -10.69 -3.07 -10.87
N HIS A 55 -11.57 -3.27 -9.90
CA HIS A 55 -12.55 -2.27 -9.48
C HIS A 55 -12.49 -2.05 -7.96
N ALA A 56 -13.08 -0.94 -7.51
CA ALA A 56 -13.03 -0.53 -6.12
C ALA A 56 -14.42 -0.61 -5.47
N GLU A 57 -14.48 -1.21 -4.28
CA GLU A 57 -15.60 -1.03 -3.36
C GLU A 57 -15.18 -0.05 -2.26
N VAL A 58 -15.98 1.00 -2.03
CA VAL A 58 -15.62 2.07 -1.10
C VAL A 58 -16.65 2.18 0.03
N LYS A 59 -16.21 1.97 1.26
CA LYS A 59 -16.95 2.37 2.47
C LYS A 59 -16.40 3.68 3.00
N ARG A 60 -17.27 4.65 3.26
CA ARG A 60 -16.91 6.02 3.65
C ARG A 60 -17.48 6.35 5.02
N GLY A 61 -16.94 7.38 5.66
CA GLY A 61 -17.45 7.87 6.93
C GLY A 61 -16.60 9.00 7.50
N ARG A 62 -16.99 9.45 8.69
CA ARG A 62 -16.28 10.43 9.51
C ARG A 62 -16.04 9.79 10.88
N VAL A 63 -14.88 10.02 11.48
CA VAL A 63 -14.56 9.53 12.82
C VAL A 63 -13.93 10.65 13.65
N PRO A 64 -14.28 10.79 14.94
CA PRO A 64 -13.54 11.66 15.84
C PRO A 64 -12.06 11.26 15.85
N ALA A 65 -11.16 12.24 15.82
CA ALA A 65 -9.72 11.97 15.83
C ALA A 65 -9.28 11.22 17.09
N SER A 66 -9.94 11.47 18.22
CA SER A 66 -9.75 10.71 19.48
C SER A 66 -9.97 9.21 19.35
N ALA A 67 -10.83 8.76 18.43
CA ALA A 67 -11.10 7.34 18.17
C ALA A 67 -10.19 6.73 17.10
N SER A 68 -9.32 7.53 16.47
CA SER A 68 -8.46 7.08 15.38
C SER A 68 -7.05 6.75 15.86
N PRO A 69 -6.49 5.58 15.48
CA PRO A 69 -5.09 5.27 15.77
C PRO A 69 -4.11 6.19 15.02
N SER A 70 -4.60 6.99 14.07
CA SER A 70 -3.81 7.86 13.19
C SER A 70 -3.61 9.27 13.75
N ARG A 71 -4.36 9.66 14.79
CA ARG A 71 -4.36 11.02 15.37
C ARG A 71 -2.96 11.59 15.58
N THR A 72 -2.13 10.87 16.34
CA THR A 72 -0.79 11.33 16.70
C THR A 72 0.11 11.49 15.48
N ARG A 73 0.03 10.57 14.52
CA ARG A 73 0.84 10.62 13.29
C ARG A 73 0.39 11.72 12.32
N LEU A 74 -0.90 12.07 12.36
CA LEU A 74 -1.47 13.18 11.60
C LEU A 74 -1.26 14.54 12.28
N GLY A 75 -0.79 14.57 13.53
CA GLY A 75 -0.58 15.81 14.29
C GLY A 75 -1.87 16.62 14.41
N VAL A 76 -2.99 15.96 14.72
CA VAL A 76 -4.31 16.60 14.88
C VAL A 76 -4.74 16.57 16.35
N GLY A 77 -5.52 17.57 16.74
CA GLY A 77 -6.13 17.67 18.06
C GLY A 77 -7.15 16.55 18.31
N LYS A 78 -7.53 16.35 19.57
CA LYS A 78 -8.53 15.31 19.95
C LYS A 78 -9.94 15.62 19.41
N ASP A 79 -10.25 16.90 19.21
CA ASP A 79 -11.58 17.40 18.84
C ASP A 79 -11.75 17.53 17.32
N GLU A 80 -10.70 17.24 16.54
CA GLU A 80 -10.79 17.24 15.08
C GLU A 80 -11.57 16.03 14.57
N VAL A 81 -12.22 16.19 13.41
CA VAL A 81 -12.89 15.10 12.70
C VAL A 81 -12.02 14.65 11.55
N LEU A 82 -11.70 13.36 11.54
CA LEU A 82 -11.02 12.73 10.42
C LEU A 82 -12.05 12.17 9.45
N GLY A 83 -11.80 12.36 8.17
CA GLY A 83 -12.44 11.58 7.14
C GLY A 83 -11.92 10.15 7.17
N TYR A 84 -12.79 9.19 6.91
CA TYR A 84 -12.49 7.76 6.90
C TYR A 84 -12.95 7.15 5.58
N ARG A 85 -12.04 6.43 4.91
CA ARG A 85 -12.36 5.62 3.73
C ARG A 85 -11.72 4.26 3.86
N ARG A 86 -12.51 3.20 3.71
CA ARG A 86 -12.05 1.83 3.52
C ARG A 86 -12.33 1.43 2.08
N VAL A 87 -11.28 1.05 1.36
CA VAL A 87 -11.35 0.65 -0.04
C VAL A 87 -10.97 -0.82 -0.14
N ARG A 88 -11.76 -1.61 -0.87
CA ARG A 88 -11.35 -2.93 -1.34
C ARG A 88 -11.08 -2.84 -2.83
N LEU A 89 -9.92 -3.33 -3.27
CA LEU A 89 -9.64 -3.50 -4.69
C LEU A 89 -9.89 -4.96 -5.06
N MET A 90 -10.77 -5.16 -6.03
CA MET A 90 -11.35 -6.43 -6.41
C MET A 90 -10.99 -6.74 -7.86
N CYS A 91 -10.79 -8.01 -8.19
CA CYS A 91 -10.76 -8.51 -9.58
C CYS A 91 -11.76 -9.68 -9.66
N GLY A 92 -12.81 -9.51 -10.46
CA GLY A 92 -14.00 -10.36 -10.33
C GLY A 92 -14.54 -10.30 -8.89
N ALA A 93 -14.85 -11.45 -8.30
CA ALA A 93 -15.27 -11.54 -6.90
C ALA A 93 -14.10 -11.59 -5.89
N THR A 94 -12.85 -11.55 -6.37
CA THR A 94 -11.65 -11.77 -5.54
C THR A 94 -11.11 -10.47 -4.96
N VAL A 95 -10.97 -10.39 -3.64
CA VAL A 95 -10.31 -9.28 -2.94
C VAL A 95 -8.80 -9.37 -3.15
N LEU A 96 -8.22 -8.38 -3.82
CA LEU A 96 -6.77 -8.27 -4.02
C LEU A 96 -6.11 -7.48 -2.90
N SER A 97 -6.77 -6.40 -2.44
CA SER A 97 -6.27 -5.59 -1.33
C SER A 97 -7.39 -4.91 -0.56
N GLU A 98 -7.09 -4.54 0.69
CA GLU A 98 -7.89 -3.60 1.47
C GLU A 98 -7.02 -2.43 1.94
N ALA A 99 -7.50 -1.21 1.74
CA ALA A 99 -6.85 -0.01 2.25
C ALA A 99 -7.78 0.74 3.21
N ILE A 100 -7.22 1.27 4.28
CA ILE A 100 -7.89 2.26 5.14
C ILE A 100 -7.14 3.57 5.00
N ASN A 101 -7.88 4.64 4.77
CA ASN A 101 -7.40 6.01 4.70
C ASN A 101 -8.11 6.84 5.77
N TRP A 102 -7.33 7.40 6.70
CA TRP A 102 -7.76 8.47 7.58
C TRP A 102 -7.18 9.78 7.08
N TYR A 103 -8.02 10.73 6.71
CA TYR A 103 -7.58 12.02 6.17
C TYR A 103 -8.07 13.19 7.03
N VAL A 104 -7.29 14.26 7.06
CA VAL A 104 -7.60 15.47 7.85
C VAL A 104 -8.45 16.40 7.02
N ALA A 105 -9.76 16.37 7.26
CA ALA A 105 -10.75 17.08 6.45
C ALA A 105 -10.52 18.60 6.39
N SER A 106 -10.10 19.18 7.51
CA SER A 106 -9.78 20.61 7.66
C SER A 106 -8.60 21.07 6.82
N ARG A 107 -7.80 20.14 6.27
CA ARG A 107 -6.65 20.43 5.39
C ARG A 107 -7.00 20.34 3.90
N LEU A 108 -8.26 20.00 3.56
CA LEU A 108 -8.76 19.92 2.19
C LEU A 108 -9.74 21.05 1.90
N THR A 109 -9.94 21.37 0.62
CA THR A 109 -10.96 22.34 0.23
C THR A 109 -12.37 21.75 0.40
N PRO A 110 -13.43 22.57 0.48
CA PRO A 110 -14.81 22.09 0.51
C PRO A 110 -15.16 21.19 -0.68
N GLU A 111 -14.68 21.51 -1.89
CA GLU A 111 -14.93 20.74 -3.12
C GLU A 111 -14.26 19.37 -3.05
N MET A 112 -13.04 19.30 -2.52
CA MET A 112 -12.34 18.04 -2.29
C MET A 112 -13.09 17.17 -1.27
N ASN A 113 -13.54 17.77 -0.17
CA ASN A 113 -14.34 17.05 0.83
C ASN A 113 -15.66 16.53 0.22
N ALA A 114 -16.37 17.35 -0.53
CA ALA A 114 -17.62 16.96 -1.20
C ALA A 114 -17.39 15.79 -2.18
N ALA A 115 -16.31 15.83 -2.96
CA ALA A 115 -15.94 14.73 -3.87
C ALA A 115 -15.64 13.42 -3.10
N LEU A 116 -15.05 13.50 -1.91
CA LEU A 116 -14.72 12.34 -1.07
C LEU A 116 -15.90 11.83 -0.25
N ASP A 117 -16.89 12.65 0.06
CA ASP A 117 -18.09 12.21 0.76
C ASP A 117 -19.06 11.54 -0.22
N GLY A 118 -19.28 12.15 -1.38
CA GLY A 118 -20.26 11.70 -2.39
C GLY A 118 -19.76 10.68 -3.41
N GLY A 119 -18.45 10.60 -3.68
CA GLY A 119 -17.91 9.85 -4.83
C GLY A 119 -17.01 8.64 -4.53
N ASP A 120 -16.91 7.76 -5.53
CA ASP A 120 -15.94 6.66 -5.60
C ASP A 120 -14.56 7.10 -6.12
N THR A 121 -14.41 8.39 -6.46
CA THR A 121 -13.15 8.98 -6.90
C THR A 121 -12.03 8.63 -5.93
N PRO A 122 -10.90 8.05 -6.40
CA PRO A 122 -9.79 7.70 -5.54
C PRO A 122 -9.24 8.93 -4.79
N PHE A 123 -8.94 8.77 -3.50
CA PHE A 123 -8.42 9.85 -2.66
C PHE A 123 -7.22 10.55 -3.30
N GLY A 124 -6.24 9.76 -3.76
CA GLY A 124 -5.04 10.29 -4.42
C GLY A 124 -5.34 11.18 -5.62
N ARG A 125 -6.42 10.89 -6.38
CA ARG A 125 -6.86 11.70 -7.52
C ARG A 125 -7.44 13.04 -7.07
N VAL A 126 -8.27 13.04 -6.03
CA VAL A 126 -8.89 14.26 -5.48
C VAL A 126 -7.83 15.23 -4.97
N ILE A 127 -6.80 14.73 -4.30
CA ILE A 127 -5.78 15.59 -3.68
C ILE A 127 -4.61 15.96 -4.61
N LEU A 128 -4.62 15.54 -5.89
CA LEU A 128 -3.54 15.87 -6.83
C LEU A 128 -3.17 17.36 -6.89
N PRO A 129 -4.13 18.33 -6.86
CA PRO A 129 -3.80 19.75 -6.86
C PRO A 129 -2.93 20.17 -5.66
N LEU A 130 -2.94 19.42 -4.56
CA LEU A 130 -2.12 19.67 -3.37
C LEU A 130 -0.67 19.16 -3.54
N ARG A 131 -0.30 18.65 -4.72
CA ARG A 131 1.01 18.08 -5.06
C ARG A 131 1.46 17.03 -4.02
N PRO A 132 0.68 15.97 -3.83
CA PRO A 132 0.87 15.07 -2.71
C PRO A 132 2.09 14.17 -2.89
N TYR A 133 2.74 13.81 -1.78
CA TYR A 133 3.76 12.77 -1.77
C TYR A 133 3.57 11.81 -0.60
N ARG A 134 4.03 10.57 -0.78
CA ARG A 134 3.86 9.47 0.19
C ARG A 134 5.19 9.17 0.88
N ARG A 135 5.16 9.02 2.21
CA ARG A 135 6.27 8.50 3.00
C ARG A 135 5.84 7.20 3.68
N THR A 136 6.43 6.09 3.25
CA THR A 136 6.24 4.79 3.89
C THR A 136 6.83 4.83 5.31
N LEU A 137 6.02 4.50 6.30
CA LEU A 137 6.42 4.42 7.71
C LEU A 137 6.83 3.00 8.08
N SER A 138 6.13 2.00 7.57
CA SER A 138 6.48 0.61 7.80
C SER A 138 5.97 -0.30 6.71
N VAL A 139 6.71 -1.40 6.53
CA VAL A 139 6.35 -2.53 5.68
C VAL A 139 6.39 -3.77 6.55
N TRP A 140 5.34 -4.57 6.47
CA TRP A 140 5.31 -5.92 7.02
C TRP A 140 5.07 -6.90 5.88
N THR A 141 5.82 -7.99 5.85
CA THR A 141 5.63 -9.09 4.90
C THR A 141 5.46 -10.40 5.66
N ALA A 142 4.56 -11.25 5.16
CA ALA A 142 4.40 -12.62 5.63
C ALA A 142 5.70 -13.40 5.41
N ARG A 143 5.99 -14.32 6.35
CA ARG A 143 7.09 -15.28 6.17
C ARG A 143 6.61 -16.42 5.26
N PRO A 144 7.50 -17.07 4.50
CA PRO A 144 7.15 -18.27 3.75
C PRO A 144 6.40 -19.29 4.62
N GLY A 145 5.29 -19.82 4.10
CA GLY A 145 4.44 -20.79 4.82
C GLY A 145 3.60 -20.22 5.98
N ARG A 146 3.64 -18.91 6.26
CA ARG A 146 2.82 -18.27 7.31
C ARG A 146 2.07 -17.07 6.76
N VAL A 147 0.76 -17.22 6.62
CA VAL A 147 -0.14 -16.12 6.26
C VAL A 147 -0.95 -15.68 7.47
N SER A 148 -1.26 -14.39 7.58
CA SER A 148 -2.11 -13.92 8.66
C SER A 148 -3.49 -14.58 8.59
N ALA A 149 -4.20 -14.63 9.73
CA ALA A 149 -5.60 -15.11 9.75
C ALA A 149 -6.51 -14.32 8.78
N SER A 150 -6.16 -13.06 8.47
CA SER A 150 -6.84 -12.20 7.51
C SER A 150 -6.45 -12.41 6.04
N GLY A 151 -5.56 -13.36 5.76
CA GLY A 151 -5.06 -13.64 4.40
C GLY A 151 -4.10 -12.58 3.86
N ASP A 152 -3.53 -11.72 4.71
CA ASP A 152 -2.62 -10.66 4.29
C ASP A 152 -1.20 -11.22 4.14
N VAL A 153 -0.54 -10.90 3.02
CA VAL A 153 0.87 -11.23 2.77
C VAL A 153 1.79 -10.02 2.82
N ILE A 154 1.26 -8.82 2.57
CA ILE A 154 2.00 -7.56 2.68
C ILE A 154 1.09 -6.54 3.36
N ARG A 155 1.68 -5.73 4.25
CA ARG A 155 1.04 -4.53 4.79
C ARG A 155 1.96 -3.35 4.65
N HIS A 156 1.47 -2.29 4.03
CA HIS A 156 2.15 -0.99 4.03
C HIS A 156 1.42 -0.03 4.94
N ARG A 157 2.17 0.79 5.66
CA ARG A 157 1.66 1.97 6.37
C ARG A 157 2.41 3.18 5.87
N ALA A 158 1.70 4.23 5.50
CA ALA A 158 2.30 5.44 4.99
C ALA A 158 1.54 6.69 5.43
N LEU A 159 2.26 7.80 5.52
CA LEU A 159 1.66 9.12 5.55
C LEU A 159 1.69 9.72 4.14
N VAL A 160 0.63 10.44 3.81
CA VAL A 160 0.53 11.28 2.62
C VAL A 160 0.61 12.72 3.07
N PHE A 161 1.49 13.49 2.45
CA PHE A 161 1.72 14.91 2.72
C PHE A 161 1.29 15.74 1.52
N ASP A 162 0.97 17.03 1.73
CA ASP A 162 0.90 18.01 0.65
C ASP A 162 2.30 18.48 0.23
N GLY A 163 2.39 19.27 -0.84
CA GLY A 163 3.66 19.81 -1.33
C GLY A 163 4.37 20.77 -0.35
N ALA A 164 3.71 21.17 0.75
CA ALA A 164 4.31 21.97 1.82
C ALA A 164 4.74 21.12 3.04
N GLY A 165 4.62 19.79 2.95
CA GLY A 165 5.02 18.86 4.01
C GLY A 165 4.01 18.72 5.15
N ARG A 166 2.77 19.18 4.97
CA ARG A 166 1.70 18.98 5.96
C ARG A 166 1.03 17.62 5.76
N PRO A 167 0.85 16.79 6.80
CA PRO A 167 0.23 15.48 6.63
C PRO A 167 -1.24 15.62 6.25
N LEU A 168 -1.64 15.06 5.12
CA LEU A 168 -3.03 15.03 4.65
C LEU A 168 -3.76 13.78 5.13
N ALA A 169 -3.08 12.64 5.10
CA ALA A 169 -3.69 11.36 5.40
C ALA A 169 -2.69 10.31 5.91
N GLU A 170 -3.23 9.32 6.61
CA GLU A 170 -2.56 8.06 6.87
C GLU A 170 -3.27 6.96 6.11
N VAL A 171 -2.49 6.15 5.39
CA VAL A 171 -2.98 5.00 4.63
C VAL A 171 -2.37 3.72 5.17
N VAL A 172 -3.21 2.72 5.42
CA VAL A 172 -2.80 1.35 5.73
C VAL A 172 -3.35 0.43 4.66
N GLU A 173 -2.46 -0.19 3.89
CA GLU A 173 -2.79 -1.08 2.78
C GLU A 173 -2.44 -2.50 3.17
N ARG A 174 -3.34 -3.44 2.86
CA ARG A 174 -3.20 -4.87 3.15
C ARG A 174 -3.43 -5.65 1.86
N TYR A 175 -2.41 -6.33 1.40
CA TYR A 175 -2.41 -7.08 0.14
C TYR A 175 -2.61 -8.57 0.42
N LYS A 176 -3.47 -9.21 -0.37
CA LYS A 176 -3.95 -10.56 -0.09
C LYS A 176 -3.08 -11.65 -0.71
N ARG A 177 -3.10 -12.83 -0.09
CA ARG A 177 -2.32 -14.01 -0.49
C ARG A 177 -2.51 -14.39 -1.97
N VAL A 178 -3.71 -14.22 -2.50
CA VAL A 178 -4.01 -14.51 -3.92
C VAL A 178 -3.07 -13.83 -4.90
N LEU A 179 -2.43 -12.71 -4.54
CA LEU A 179 -1.49 -11.99 -5.41
C LEU A 179 -0.15 -12.70 -5.63
N VAL A 180 0.14 -13.74 -4.84
CA VAL A 180 1.39 -14.51 -4.89
C VAL A 180 1.13 -16.02 -5.06
N ASP A 181 -0.11 -16.39 -5.35
CA ASP A 181 -0.50 -17.77 -5.67
C ASP A 181 -0.08 -18.16 -7.10
#